data_AF-A0A7Z9Y9I8-F1
#
_entry.id   AF-A0A7Z9Y9I8-F1
#
_cell.length_a   1.000
_cell.length_b   1.000
_cell.length_c   1.000
_cell.angle_alpha   90.00
_cell.angle_beta   90.00
_cell.angle_gamma   90.00
#
_symmetry.space_group_name_H-M   'P 1'
#
loop_
_entity.id
_entity.type
_entity.pdbx_description
1 polymer ?
#
loop_
_entity_poly.entity_id
_entity_poly.type
_entity_poly.pdbx_seq_one_letter_code
_entity_poly.pdbx_strand_id
1 'polypeptide(L)'
;MSLKPVLNRLGIPDYEEIFAPDWDIIQESLPTEGVFFLKPRYVRWACEAVYLPKEMAQALLAASGRIMADEALSALAWYCHYRLFRSRGEVEIRRWPLLTKALGREAGMFYVLILLSGTPQMQRVHRERGIPAYIVRDTVLDLKHCMETEEYHRRFGSWGISPRILNWLMNHWRGELYRLGRLQFVPSRFQGRLRAFRHRRRGTVIALSEEGVRYRLDGQIDGAGGIYDPNAWDATLEVGEKEIVGYPISPLGYAIRRRIHLSTSEWRQVLAPGDPVLAIHIPGDSPLSFELCGHSLRQALQFFPKHFPDRPFLAFTCHSWILDHQFEHLLPPSSNIVRFQKEVYLYPIPGGNESVMRAVFGGVKDIKDAPRRTSMQRAFARHLESGGHFRGGGCFLLKEDLNWGGQVYRQFGRKEGLET
;
A
#
# COMPACT_ATOMS: atom_id res chain seq x y z
N MET A 1 -1.95 3.10 36.94
CA MET A 1 -0.57 2.59 37.12
C MET A 1 0.39 3.55 36.44
N SER A 2 1.54 3.86 37.05
CA SER A 2 2.55 4.71 36.39
C SER A 2 3.22 3.97 35.22
N LEU A 3 3.66 4.72 34.21
CA LEU A 3 4.18 4.18 32.96
C LEU A 3 5.47 3.36 33.14
N LYS A 4 6.47 3.90 33.85
CA LYS A 4 7.80 3.26 33.98
C LYS A 4 7.71 1.83 34.55
N PRO A 5 6.98 1.56 35.65
CA PRO A 5 6.80 0.19 36.14
C PRO A 5 6.12 -0.74 35.13
N VAL A 6 5.15 -0.24 34.37
CA VAL A 6 4.48 -1.01 33.31
C VAL A 6 5.49 -1.40 32.23
N LEU A 7 6.25 -0.45 31.69
CA LEU A 7 7.24 -0.73 30.65
C LEU A 7 8.35 -1.68 31.12
N ASN A 8 8.83 -1.51 32.36
CA ASN A 8 9.81 -2.41 32.96
C ASN A 8 9.27 -3.84 33.08
N ARG A 9 8.04 -4.00 33.58
CA ARG A 9 7.37 -5.32 33.69
C ARG A 9 7.17 -5.99 32.33
N LEU A 10 6.89 -5.20 31.30
CA LEU A 10 6.73 -5.70 29.92
C LEU A 10 8.06 -5.90 29.17
N GLY A 11 9.19 -5.52 29.80
CA GLY A 11 10.53 -5.68 29.23
C GLY A 11 10.86 -4.69 28.10
N ILE A 12 10.16 -3.56 28.04
CA ILE A 12 10.29 -2.51 27.01
C ILE A 12 10.61 -1.12 27.61
N PRO A 13 11.62 -1.00 28.50
CA PRO A 13 11.91 0.27 29.19
C PRO A 13 12.22 1.43 28.24
N ASP A 14 12.86 1.14 27.10
CA ASP A 14 13.31 2.15 26.15
C ASP A 14 12.19 2.80 25.32
N TYR A 15 10.93 2.42 25.57
CA TYR A 15 9.76 2.91 24.84
C TYR A 15 8.97 3.98 25.61
N GLU A 16 9.55 4.56 26.66
CA GLU A 16 8.91 5.59 27.48
C GLU A 16 8.46 6.79 26.64
N GLU A 17 9.32 7.34 25.79
CA GLU A 17 8.97 8.46 24.91
C GLU A 17 7.75 8.18 24.03
N ILE A 18 7.58 6.92 23.59
CA ILE A 18 6.52 6.50 22.68
C ILE A 18 5.17 6.38 23.41
N PHE A 19 5.19 5.96 24.68
CA PHE A 19 3.98 5.70 25.48
C PHE A 19 3.67 6.78 26.52
N ALA A 20 4.59 7.72 26.77
CA ALA A 20 4.42 8.85 27.69
C ALA A 20 3.26 9.78 27.34
N PRO A 21 2.99 10.13 26.06
CA PRO A 21 1.95 11.09 25.74
C PRO A 21 0.60 10.66 26.30
N ASP A 22 0.02 11.51 27.15
CA ASP A 22 -1.27 11.36 27.83
C ASP A 22 -1.45 10.08 28.67
N TRP A 23 -0.36 9.40 29.07
CA TRP A 23 -0.46 8.10 29.76
C TRP A 23 -1.38 8.18 30.99
N ASP A 24 -1.10 9.07 31.93
CA ASP A 24 -1.83 9.14 33.20
C ASP A 24 -3.32 9.48 32.98
N ILE A 25 -3.60 10.47 32.13
CA ILE A 25 -4.98 10.87 31.74
C ILE A 25 -5.73 9.68 31.11
N ILE A 26 -5.06 8.92 30.24
CA ILE A 26 -5.68 7.76 29.59
C ILE A 26 -5.94 6.65 30.60
N GLN A 27 -5.00 6.38 31.52
CA GLN A 27 -5.20 5.37 32.56
C GLN A 27 -6.34 5.73 33.53
N GLU A 28 -6.54 7.02 33.85
CA GLU A 28 -7.69 7.47 34.64
C GLU A 28 -9.04 7.19 33.96
N SER A 29 -9.06 7.14 32.62
CA SER A 29 -10.26 6.81 31.85
C SER A 29 -10.56 5.31 31.74
N LEU A 30 -9.71 4.45 32.31
CA LEU A 30 -9.91 3.00 32.28
C LEU A 30 -11.22 2.62 33.02
N PRO A 31 -12.15 1.89 32.38
CA PRO A 31 -13.39 1.51 33.03
C PRO A 31 -13.15 0.66 34.28
N THR A 32 -13.96 0.87 35.32
CA THR A 32 -13.89 0.12 36.58
C THR A 32 -14.10 -1.38 36.39
N GLU A 33 -14.90 -1.78 35.39
CA GLU A 33 -15.09 -3.19 35.01
C GLU A 33 -13.93 -3.78 34.17
N GLY A 34 -12.84 -3.04 33.99
CA GLY A 34 -11.66 -3.41 33.23
C GLY A 34 -11.78 -3.21 31.71
N VAL A 35 -10.81 -3.75 30.98
CA VAL A 35 -10.66 -3.58 29.53
C VAL A 35 -11.71 -4.40 28.79
N PHE A 36 -12.80 -3.75 28.37
CA PHE A 36 -13.97 -4.42 27.80
C PHE A 36 -13.65 -5.36 26.61
N PHE A 37 -12.69 -4.99 25.77
CA PHE A 37 -12.36 -5.75 24.56
C PHE A 37 -11.48 -6.98 24.80
N LEU A 38 -11.02 -7.19 26.04
CA LEU A 38 -10.37 -8.43 26.45
C LEU A 38 -11.36 -9.47 27.01
N LYS A 39 -12.59 -9.06 27.32
CA LYS A 39 -13.63 -9.94 27.86
C LYS A 39 -14.01 -11.02 26.81
N PRO A 40 -14.14 -12.30 27.19
CA PRO A 40 -14.40 -13.40 26.23
C PRO A 40 -15.62 -13.19 25.32
N ARG A 41 -16.70 -12.57 25.84
CA ARG A 41 -17.90 -12.25 25.05
C ARG A 41 -17.58 -11.27 23.92
N TYR A 42 -16.78 -10.23 24.19
CA TYR A 42 -16.40 -9.26 23.17
C TYR A 42 -15.49 -9.88 22.12
N VAL A 43 -14.47 -10.65 22.55
CA VAL A 43 -13.52 -11.28 21.63
C VAL A 43 -14.22 -12.21 20.66
N ARG A 44 -15.15 -13.06 21.13
CA ARG A 44 -15.97 -13.92 20.26
C ARG A 44 -16.75 -13.12 19.22
N TRP A 45 -17.52 -12.14 19.69
CA TRP A 45 -18.31 -11.27 18.82
C TRP A 45 -17.43 -10.55 17.78
N ALA A 46 -16.29 -9.99 18.19
CA ALA A 46 -15.42 -9.24 17.29
C ALA A 46 -14.77 -10.14 16.24
N CYS A 47 -14.39 -11.37 16.60
CA CYS A 47 -13.87 -12.36 15.65
C CYS A 47 -14.92 -12.75 14.61
N GLU A 48 -16.15 -13.03 15.05
CA GLU A 48 -17.28 -13.34 14.16
C GLU A 48 -17.60 -12.17 13.22
N ALA A 49 -17.62 -10.94 13.76
CA ALA A 49 -17.92 -9.73 13.01
C ALA A 49 -16.92 -9.43 11.88
N VAL A 50 -15.70 -9.97 11.96
CA VAL A 50 -14.66 -9.80 10.93
C VAL A 50 -14.26 -11.13 10.28
N TYR A 51 -15.11 -12.15 10.41
CA TYR A 51 -15.01 -13.42 9.70
C TYR A 51 -13.71 -14.19 9.98
N LEU A 52 -13.18 -14.09 11.20
CA LEU A 52 -12.04 -14.92 11.60
C LEU A 52 -12.46 -16.38 11.80
N PRO A 53 -11.64 -17.35 11.33
CA PRO A 53 -11.86 -18.77 11.60
C PRO A 53 -11.91 -19.08 13.10
N LYS A 54 -12.61 -20.17 13.45
CA LYS A 54 -12.82 -20.59 14.84
C LYS A 54 -11.50 -20.83 15.58
N GLU A 55 -10.50 -21.37 14.90
CA GLU A 55 -9.18 -21.69 15.46
C GLU A 55 -8.43 -20.40 15.83
N MET A 56 -8.49 -19.37 14.98
CA MET A 56 -7.93 -18.05 15.29
C MET A 56 -8.67 -17.38 16.44
N ALA A 57 -10.01 -17.48 16.48
CA ALA A 57 -10.82 -16.94 17.56
C ALA A 57 -10.49 -17.60 18.91
N GLN A 58 -10.26 -18.93 18.92
CA GLN A 58 -9.82 -19.66 20.11
C GLN A 58 -8.44 -19.20 20.60
N ALA A 59 -7.49 -19.01 19.67
CA ALA A 59 -6.17 -18.50 20.02
C ALA A 59 -6.24 -17.05 20.57
N LEU A 60 -7.09 -16.20 20.01
CA LEU A 60 -7.33 -14.84 20.51
C LEU A 60 -7.99 -14.84 21.90
N LEU A 61 -8.90 -15.78 22.18
CA LEU A 61 -9.48 -15.95 23.52
C LEU A 61 -8.44 -16.37 24.56
N ALA A 62 -7.53 -17.28 24.19
CA ALA A 62 -6.43 -17.67 25.06
C ALA A 62 -5.48 -16.49 25.34
N ALA A 63 -5.10 -15.76 24.29
CA ALA A 63 -4.25 -14.57 24.41
C ALA A 63 -4.94 -13.46 25.23
N SER A 64 -6.24 -13.21 25.03
CA SER A 64 -6.97 -12.20 25.79
C SER A 64 -7.06 -12.53 27.27
N GLY A 65 -7.23 -13.81 27.63
CA GLY A 65 -7.19 -14.27 29.01
C GLY A 65 -5.84 -13.99 29.69
N ARG A 66 -4.72 -14.26 29.00
CA ARG A 66 -3.36 -13.96 29.49
C ARG A 66 -3.13 -12.46 29.68
N ILE A 67 -3.54 -11.64 28.70
CA ILE A 67 -3.40 -10.18 28.76
C ILE A 67 -4.26 -9.60 29.89
N MET A 68 -5.48 -10.10 30.07
CA MET A 68 -6.39 -9.64 31.12
C MET A 68 -5.90 -10.01 32.53
N ALA A 69 -5.14 -11.11 32.68
CA ALA A 69 -4.58 -11.54 33.96
C ALA A 69 -3.32 -10.76 34.38
N ASP A 70 -2.74 -9.94 33.50
CA ASP A 70 -1.59 -9.09 33.81
C ASP A 70 -1.97 -7.61 33.73
N GLU A 71 -1.87 -6.91 34.85
CA GLU A 71 -2.28 -5.51 34.97
C GLU A 71 -1.48 -4.57 34.04
N ALA A 72 -0.18 -4.84 33.82
CA ALA A 72 0.65 -4.02 32.94
C ALA A 72 0.27 -4.22 31.47
N LEU A 73 -0.01 -5.46 31.05
CA LEU A 73 -0.54 -5.75 29.71
C LEU A 73 -1.92 -5.12 29.50
N SER A 74 -2.80 -5.18 30.50
CA SER A 74 -4.13 -4.56 30.44
C SER A 74 -4.05 -3.02 30.36
N ALA A 75 -3.20 -2.40 31.17
CA ALA A 75 -2.96 -0.96 31.14
C ALA A 75 -2.43 -0.50 29.77
N LEU A 76 -1.45 -1.21 29.20
CA LEU A 76 -0.93 -0.90 27.88
C LEU A 76 -1.98 -1.15 26.78
N ALA A 77 -2.78 -2.21 26.89
CA ALA A 77 -3.83 -2.50 25.92
C ALA A 77 -4.86 -1.37 25.88
N TRP A 78 -5.30 -0.90 27.06
CA TRP A 78 -6.20 0.24 27.16
C TRP A 78 -5.61 1.50 26.53
N TYR A 79 -4.33 1.78 26.82
CA TYR A 79 -3.62 2.90 26.23
C TYR A 79 -3.65 2.85 24.69
N CYS A 80 -3.27 1.71 24.11
CA CYS A 80 -3.28 1.52 22.66
C CYS A 80 -4.68 1.69 22.06
N HIS A 81 -5.72 1.12 22.68
CA HIS A 81 -7.11 1.31 22.24
C HIS A 81 -7.49 2.80 22.24
N TYR A 82 -7.22 3.49 23.36
CA TYR A 82 -7.58 4.89 23.51
C TYR A 82 -6.89 5.76 22.46
N ARG A 83 -5.57 5.58 22.27
CA ARG A 83 -4.81 6.33 21.26
C ARG A 83 -5.32 6.09 19.83
N LEU A 84 -5.74 4.87 19.51
CA LEU A 84 -6.19 4.58 18.13
C LEU A 84 -7.63 5.02 17.83
N PHE A 85 -8.52 4.94 18.82
CA PHE A 85 -9.97 5.04 18.58
C PHE A 85 -10.67 6.14 19.37
N ARG A 86 -10.01 6.78 20.35
CA ARG A 86 -10.61 7.83 21.19
C ARG A 86 -9.90 9.17 21.13
N SER A 87 -8.57 9.19 20.99
CA SER A 87 -7.83 10.45 20.89
C SER A 87 -7.94 11.08 19.51
N ARG A 88 -7.86 12.42 19.47
CA ARG A 88 -7.61 13.19 18.24
C ARG A 88 -6.10 13.37 18.11
N GLY A 89 -5.54 13.03 16.95
CA GLY A 89 -4.10 13.21 16.68
C GLY A 89 -3.49 12.02 15.96
N GLU A 90 -2.29 12.25 15.42
CA GLU A 90 -1.51 11.19 14.78
C GLU A 90 -0.90 10.25 15.82
N VAL A 91 -0.79 8.98 15.45
CA VAL A 91 -0.21 7.92 16.27
C VAL A 91 0.85 7.22 15.45
N GLU A 92 2.09 7.23 15.93
CA GLU A 92 3.22 6.56 15.28
C GLU A 92 3.24 5.05 15.57
N ILE A 93 2.20 4.33 15.13
CA ILE A 93 2.01 2.90 15.40
C ILE A 93 3.25 2.08 15.03
N ARG A 94 3.96 2.46 13.97
CA ARG A 94 5.17 1.77 13.49
C ARG A 94 6.33 1.79 14.49
N ARG A 95 6.36 2.74 15.44
CA ARG A 95 7.36 2.81 16.51
C ARG A 95 7.04 1.89 17.68
N TRP A 96 5.84 1.28 17.74
CA TRP A 96 5.48 0.41 18.87
C TRP A 96 6.31 -0.89 18.87
N PRO A 97 6.65 -1.44 20.06
CA PRO A 97 7.48 -2.64 20.18
C PRO A 97 6.68 -3.94 20.08
N LEU A 98 7.20 -4.97 19.43
CA LEU A 98 6.69 -6.32 19.69
C LEU A 98 6.95 -6.72 21.15
N LEU A 99 5.90 -7.09 21.87
CA LEU A 99 5.95 -7.49 23.29
C LEU A 99 6.49 -8.91 23.50
N THR A 100 7.57 -9.29 22.79
CA THR A 100 8.10 -10.67 22.79
C THR A 100 8.61 -11.13 24.15
N LYS A 101 9.13 -10.22 24.99
CA LYS A 101 9.56 -10.58 26.35
C LYS A 101 8.37 -10.96 27.25
N ALA A 102 7.22 -10.28 27.10
CA ALA A 102 6.03 -10.53 27.91
C ALA A 102 5.15 -11.66 27.35
N LEU A 103 5.00 -11.75 26.03
CA LEU A 103 4.03 -12.63 25.36
C LEU A 103 4.67 -13.71 24.47
N GLY A 104 6.00 -13.71 24.32
CA GLY A 104 6.71 -14.66 23.46
C GLY A 104 6.22 -14.60 22.01
N ARG A 105 5.95 -15.78 21.44
CA ARG A 105 5.42 -15.95 20.08
C ARG A 105 4.00 -15.41 19.87
N GLU A 106 3.27 -15.10 20.94
CA GLU A 106 1.90 -14.57 20.87
C GLU A 106 1.86 -13.03 20.90
N ALA A 107 3.01 -12.35 20.92
CA ALA A 107 3.08 -10.89 20.97
C ALA A 107 2.27 -10.19 19.87
N GLY A 108 2.11 -10.82 18.70
CA GLY A 108 1.31 -10.28 17.60
C GLY A 108 -0.21 -10.35 17.85
N MET A 109 -0.68 -11.24 18.73
CA MET A 109 -2.10 -11.34 19.10
C MET A 109 -2.56 -10.14 19.92
N PHE A 110 -1.66 -9.53 20.70
CA PHE A 110 -1.92 -8.28 21.40
C PHE A 110 -2.44 -7.22 20.42
N TYR A 111 -1.76 -7.03 19.29
CA TYR A 111 -2.14 -6.05 18.29
C TYR A 111 -3.41 -6.41 17.51
N VAL A 112 -3.71 -7.70 17.33
CA VAL A 112 -5.01 -8.12 16.77
C VAL A 112 -6.14 -7.71 17.72
N LEU A 113 -6.00 -7.96 19.03
CA LEU A 113 -7.01 -7.57 20.03
C LEU A 113 -7.20 -6.05 20.08
N ILE A 114 -6.11 -5.27 19.96
CA ILE A 114 -6.20 -3.82 19.83
C ILE A 114 -6.99 -3.43 18.57
N LEU A 115 -6.70 -4.00 17.40
CA LEU A 115 -7.47 -3.71 16.20
C LEU A 115 -8.96 -4.04 16.37
N LEU A 116 -9.27 -5.24 16.91
CA LEU A 116 -10.64 -5.71 17.16
C LEU A 116 -11.41 -4.83 18.16
N SER A 117 -10.72 -4.10 19.04
CA SER A 117 -11.36 -3.14 19.94
C SER A 117 -12.07 -1.99 19.20
N GLY A 118 -11.66 -1.71 17.96
CA GLY A 118 -12.27 -0.69 17.09
C GLY A 118 -13.40 -1.18 16.19
N THR A 119 -13.77 -2.47 16.25
CA THR A 119 -14.80 -3.07 15.38
C THR A 119 -16.14 -2.32 15.39
N PRO A 120 -16.68 -1.84 16.54
CA PRO A 120 -17.90 -1.04 16.54
C PRO A 120 -17.81 0.27 15.74
N GLN A 121 -16.66 0.96 15.82
CA GLN A 121 -16.42 2.19 15.07
C GLN A 121 -16.29 1.87 13.58
N MET A 122 -15.54 0.84 13.21
CA MET A 122 -15.42 0.36 11.83
C MET A 122 -16.80 0.08 11.23
N GLN A 123 -17.65 -0.68 11.93
CA GLN A 123 -19.00 -0.99 11.43
C GLN A 123 -19.87 0.27 11.31
N ARG A 124 -19.70 1.25 12.21
CA ARG A 124 -20.42 2.53 12.13
C ARG A 124 -20.03 3.29 10.86
N VAL A 125 -18.74 3.45 10.59
CA VAL A 125 -18.24 4.14 9.40
C VAL A 125 -18.80 3.51 8.12
N HIS A 126 -18.78 2.18 8.03
CA HIS A 126 -19.33 1.46 6.88
C HIS A 126 -20.84 1.62 6.73
N ARG A 127 -21.61 1.60 7.84
CA ARG A 127 -23.06 1.84 7.80
C ARG A 127 -23.40 3.27 7.37
N GLU A 128 -22.71 4.27 7.92
CA GLU A 128 -22.92 5.69 7.58
C GLU A 128 -22.63 5.99 6.11
N ARG A 129 -21.65 5.30 5.52
CA ARG A 129 -21.33 5.39 4.09
C ARG A 129 -22.18 4.46 3.20
N GLY A 130 -23.07 3.67 3.80
CA GLY A 130 -23.94 2.73 3.09
C GLY A 130 -23.17 1.63 2.35
N ILE A 131 -22.01 1.20 2.87
CA ILE A 131 -21.16 0.23 2.19
C ILE A 131 -21.82 -1.16 2.18
N PRO A 132 -21.93 -1.82 1.01
CA PRO A 132 -22.51 -3.16 0.93
C PRO A 132 -21.75 -4.19 1.79
N ALA A 133 -22.49 -5.04 2.49
CA ALA A 133 -21.94 -6.00 3.45
C ALA A 133 -20.85 -6.92 2.86
N TYR A 134 -20.98 -7.31 1.59
CA TYR A 134 -19.97 -8.15 0.93
C TYR A 134 -18.64 -7.41 0.69
N ILE A 135 -18.68 -6.09 0.43
CA ILE A 135 -17.46 -5.26 0.32
C ILE A 135 -16.81 -5.08 1.69
N VAL A 136 -17.62 -4.87 2.74
CA VAL A 136 -17.10 -4.82 4.12
C VAL A 136 -16.40 -6.14 4.46
N ARG A 137 -17.06 -7.27 4.22
CA ARG A 137 -16.49 -8.62 4.42
C ARG A 137 -15.16 -8.78 3.68
N ASP A 138 -15.16 -8.55 2.37
CA ASP A 138 -13.98 -8.77 1.54
C ASP A 138 -12.82 -7.83 1.93
N THR A 139 -13.13 -6.63 2.43
CA THR A 139 -12.16 -5.69 2.96
C THR A 139 -11.57 -6.19 4.28
N VAL A 140 -12.38 -6.56 5.27
CA VAL A 140 -11.87 -6.94 6.61
C VAL A 140 -11.18 -8.31 6.63
N LEU A 141 -11.42 -9.18 5.63
CA LEU A 141 -10.72 -10.45 5.46
C LEU A 141 -9.19 -10.32 5.26
N ASP A 142 -8.70 -9.12 4.97
CA ASP A 142 -7.27 -8.84 4.97
C ASP A 142 -6.61 -9.13 6.33
N LEU A 143 -7.32 -8.96 7.45
CA LEU A 143 -6.79 -9.32 8.76
C LEU A 143 -6.44 -10.82 8.82
N LYS A 144 -7.36 -11.67 8.37
CA LYS A 144 -7.13 -13.13 8.28
C LYS A 144 -5.92 -13.42 7.40
N HIS A 145 -5.87 -12.82 6.21
CA HIS A 145 -4.76 -13.04 5.29
C HIS A 145 -3.43 -12.62 5.91
N CYS A 146 -3.37 -11.44 6.53
CA CYS A 146 -2.18 -10.96 7.22
C CYS A 146 -1.73 -11.91 8.33
N MET A 147 -2.66 -12.47 9.11
CA MET A 147 -2.33 -13.44 10.16
C MET A 147 -1.77 -14.77 9.61
N GLU A 148 -2.09 -15.14 8.36
CA GLU A 148 -1.63 -16.39 7.73
C GLU A 148 -0.32 -16.24 6.95
N THR A 149 -0.15 -15.12 6.25
CA THR A 149 0.86 -14.99 5.18
C THR A 149 1.98 -14.02 5.49
N GLU A 150 1.82 -13.16 6.50
CA GLU A 150 2.84 -12.18 6.84
C GLU A 150 4.09 -12.82 7.45
N GLU A 151 5.17 -12.03 7.41
CA GLU A 151 6.45 -12.37 8.02
C GLU A 151 6.33 -12.81 9.49
N TYR A 152 5.35 -12.27 10.24
CA TYR A 152 5.13 -12.65 11.64
C TYR A 152 4.84 -14.15 11.78
N HIS A 153 3.88 -14.67 11.02
CA HIS A 153 3.52 -16.08 11.06
C HIS A 153 4.70 -16.96 10.62
N ARG A 154 5.41 -16.56 9.55
CA ARG A 154 6.61 -17.27 9.08
C ARG A 154 7.75 -17.28 10.10
N ARG A 155 7.92 -16.20 10.87
CA ARG A 155 8.99 -16.04 11.85
C ARG A 155 8.71 -16.75 13.17
N PHE A 156 7.47 -16.70 13.65
CA PHE A 156 7.12 -17.15 15.00
C PHE A 156 6.29 -18.44 15.04
N GLY A 157 5.80 -18.94 13.90
CA GLY A 157 4.91 -20.10 13.83
C GLY A 157 3.61 -19.91 14.63
N SER A 158 3.19 -18.65 14.80
CA SER A 158 2.01 -18.25 15.56
C SER A 158 1.27 -17.16 14.80
N TRP A 159 -0.07 -17.16 14.89
CA TRP A 159 -0.87 -16.06 14.37
C TRP A 159 -0.61 -14.77 15.17
N GLY A 160 -0.78 -13.65 14.48
CA GLY A 160 -0.59 -12.32 15.03
C GLY A 160 -0.16 -11.34 13.96
N ILE A 161 -0.17 -10.06 14.31
CA ILE A 161 0.26 -8.99 13.40
C ILE A 161 1.35 -8.13 14.07
N SER A 162 2.26 -7.60 13.27
CA SER A 162 3.23 -6.62 13.75
C SER A 162 2.62 -5.21 13.78
N PRO A 163 3.24 -4.25 14.50
CA PRO A 163 2.81 -2.86 14.47
C PRO A 163 2.78 -2.25 13.06
N ARG A 164 3.68 -2.68 12.16
CA ARG A 164 3.64 -2.31 10.74
C ARG A 164 2.34 -2.74 10.08
N ILE A 165 1.87 -3.95 10.35
CA ILE A 165 0.64 -4.49 9.78
C ILE A 165 -0.60 -3.92 10.47
N LEU A 166 -0.55 -3.67 11.79
CA LEU A 166 -1.58 -2.92 12.48
C LEU A 166 -1.79 -1.54 11.84
N ASN A 167 -0.70 -0.80 11.59
CA ASN A 167 -0.74 0.50 10.92
C ASN A 167 -1.39 0.42 9.52
N TRP A 168 -1.18 -0.69 8.80
CA TRP A 168 -1.83 -0.91 7.50
C TRP A 168 -3.33 -1.21 7.66
N LEU A 169 -3.69 -2.12 8.57
CA LEU A 169 -5.08 -2.54 8.82
C LEU A 169 -5.95 -1.43 9.43
N MET A 170 -5.34 -0.39 10.00
CA MET A 170 -6.07 0.81 10.43
C MET A 170 -6.80 1.50 9.26
N ASN A 171 -6.30 1.41 8.02
CA ASN A 171 -7.03 1.95 6.85
C ASN A 171 -8.38 1.24 6.66
N HIS A 172 -8.42 -0.07 6.89
CA HIS A 172 -9.64 -0.88 6.80
C HIS A 172 -10.61 -0.51 7.93
N TRP A 173 -10.09 -0.35 9.16
CA TRP A 173 -10.92 0.01 10.32
C TRP A 173 -11.45 1.45 10.27
N ARG A 174 -10.72 2.37 9.64
CA ARG A 174 -11.12 3.77 9.43
C ARG A 174 -12.00 3.98 8.21
N GLY A 175 -12.25 2.93 7.40
CA GLY A 175 -13.00 3.05 6.14
C GLY A 175 -12.28 3.90 5.10
N GLU A 176 -10.96 3.87 5.09
CA GLU A 176 -10.07 4.57 4.15
C GLU A 176 -9.59 3.64 3.02
N LEU A 177 -9.75 2.33 3.18
CA LEU A 177 -9.42 1.32 2.18
C LEU A 177 -10.63 0.43 1.91
N TYR A 178 -10.86 0.13 0.63
CA TYR A 178 -11.87 -0.85 0.21
C TYR A 178 -11.30 -1.86 -0.77
N ARG A 179 -11.56 -3.14 -0.51
CA ARG A 179 -11.31 -4.22 -1.48
C ARG A 179 -12.51 -4.33 -2.42
N LEU A 180 -12.27 -4.10 -3.71
CA LEU A 180 -13.28 -4.18 -4.77
C LEU A 180 -12.82 -5.23 -5.77
N GLY A 181 -13.22 -6.49 -5.55
CA GLY A 181 -12.74 -7.62 -6.33
C GLY A 181 -11.28 -7.99 -6.00
N ARG A 182 -10.42 -7.92 -7.01
CA ARG A 182 -8.99 -8.30 -6.90
C ARG A 182 -8.12 -7.19 -6.36
N LEU A 183 -8.50 -5.93 -6.54
CA LEU A 183 -7.70 -4.78 -6.14
C LEU A 183 -8.28 -4.12 -4.88
N GLN A 184 -7.43 -3.37 -4.20
CA GLN A 184 -7.78 -2.50 -3.11
C GLN A 184 -7.53 -1.05 -3.48
N PHE A 185 -8.36 -0.16 -2.96
CA PHE A 185 -8.34 1.26 -3.31
C PHE A 185 -8.34 2.13 -2.07
N VAL A 186 -7.42 3.11 -2.04
CA VAL A 186 -7.30 4.11 -0.98
C VAL A 186 -7.39 5.51 -1.59
N PRO A 187 -8.35 6.36 -1.20
CA PRO A 187 -8.31 7.77 -1.56
C PRO A 187 -7.00 8.42 -1.11
N SER A 188 -6.29 9.04 -2.04
CA SER A 188 -4.96 9.57 -1.82
C SER A 188 -4.69 10.79 -2.72
N ARG A 189 -3.45 11.27 -2.69
CA ARG A 189 -2.94 12.38 -3.46
C ARG A 189 -1.86 11.88 -4.41
N PHE A 190 -1.86 12.32 -5.66
CA PHE A 190 -0.89 11.87 -6.65
C PHE A 190 0.53 12.27 -6.23
N GLN A 191 1.40 11.27 -6.03
CA GLN A 191 2.79 11.45 -5.59
C GLN A 191 3.80 11.36 -6.75
N GLY A 192 3.34 11.11 -7.98
CA GLY A 192 4.24 11.01 -9.13
C GLY A 192 4.89 12.37 -9.42
N ARG A 193 6.18 12.36 -9.75
CA ARG A 193 6.96 13.56 -10.12
C ARG A 193 6.81 13.86 -11.62
N LEU A 194 5.56 13.98 -12.07
CA LEU A 194 5.21 14.30 -13.45
C LEU A 194 3.86 15.03 -13.52
N ARG A 195 3.59 15.64 -14.67
CA ARG A 195 2.27 16.16 -15.04
C ARG A 195 1.77 15.52 -16.32
N ALA A 196 0.49 15.20 -16.40
CA ALA A 196 -0.13 14.66 -17.60
C ALA A 196 -0.97 15.73 -18.31
N PHE A 197 -0.83 15.78 -19.63
CA PHE A 197 -1.54 16.70 -20.52
C PHE A 197 -2.31 15.92 -21.56
N ARG A 198 -3.58 16.29 -21.76
CA ARG A 198 -4.46 15.70 -22.77
C ARG A 198 -4.65 16.66 -23.94
N HIS A 199 -4.46 16.16 -25.16
CA HIS A 199 -4.80 16.89 -26.37
C HIS A 199 -6.32 17.04 -26.49
N ARG A 200 -6.82 18.26 -26.65
CA ARG A 200 -8.26 18.59 -26.65
C ARG A 200 -9.04 17.89 -27.76
N ARG A 201 -8.51 17.87 -28.99
CA ARG A 201 -9.14 17.19 -30.15
C ARG A 201 -8.85 15.69 -30.23
N ARG A 202 -7.58 15.29 -30.15
CA ARG A 202 -7.14 13.90 -30.37
C ARG A 202 -7.34 12.99 -29.16
N GLY A 203 -7.50 13.55 -27.97
CA GLY A 203 -7.66 12.81 -26.71
C GLY A 203 -6.39 12.13 -26.21
N THR A 204 -5.29 12.16 -26.97
CA THR A 204 -4.00 11.57 -26.57
C THR A 204 -3.44 12.24 -25.33
N VAL A 205 -2.74 11.46 -24.51
CA VAL A 205 -2.15 11.92 -23.24
C VAL A 205 -0.64 11.80 -23.30
N ILE A 206 0.05 12.86 -22.91
CA ILE A 206 1.50 12.90 -22.73
C ILE A 206 1.79 13.29 -21.28
N ALA A 207 2.69 12.56 -20.63
CA ALA A 207 3.26 12.95 -19.34
C ALA A 207 4.60 13.68 -19.55
N LEU A 208 4.80 14.80 -18.86
CA LEU A 208 6.08 15.50 -18.75
C LEU A 208 6.63 15.35 -17.34
N SER A 209 7.94 15.14 -17.20
CA SER A 209 8.63 15.14 -15.90
C SER A 209 8.42 16.48 -15.17
N GLU A 210 8.35 16.43 -13.85
CA GLU A 210 8.57 17.62 -13.02
C GLU A 210 10.01 18.11 -13.12
N GLU A 211 10.22 19.38 -12.78
CA GLU A 211 11.55 19.97 -12.67
C GLU A 211 12.39 19.31 -11.57
N GLY A 212 13.71 19.23 -11.79
CA GLY A 212 14.69 18.77 -10.81
C GLY A 212 14.70 17.26 -10.62
N VAL A 213 13.98 16.50 -11.44
CA VAL A 213 14.10 15.05 -11.45
C VAL A 213 15.34 14.67 -12.27
N ARG A 214 16.26 13.97 -11.62
CA ARG A 214 17.51 13.52 -12.23
C ARG A 214 17.36 12.14 -12.86
N TYR A 215 17.68 12.04 -14.15
CA TYR A 215 17.59 10.82 -14.93
C TYR A 215 18.97 10.41 -15.46
N ARG A 216 19.22 9.11 -15.52
CA ARG A 216 20.34 8.52 -16.25
C ARG A 216 20.12 8.60 -17.76
N LEU A 217 21.13 8.22 -18.54
CA LEU A 217 21.00 8.16 -20.00
C LEU A 217 19.94 7.16 -20.49
N ASP A 218 19.66 6.10 -19.72
CA ASP A 218 18.59 5.12 -19.99
C ASP A 218 17.17 5.63 -19.62
N GLY A 219 17.04 6.90 -19.20
CA GLY A 219 15.77 7.52 -18.85
C GLY A 219 15.21 7.10 -17.49
N GLN A 220 15.97 6.35 -16.69
CA GLN A 220 15.56 5.93 -15.35
C GLN A 220 16.06 6.91 -14.30
N ILE A 221 15.39 6.94 -13.14
CA ILE A 221 15.79 7.81 -12.04
C ILE A 221 17.23 7.48 -11.62
N ASP A 222 18.07 8.50 -11.48
CA ASP A 222 19.44 8.33 -11.01
C ASP A 222 19.45 7.77 -9.58
N GLY A 223 20.19 6.69 -9.36
CA GLY A 223 20.16 5.89 -8.12
C GLY A 223 19.12 4.75 -8.08
N ALA A 224 18.20 4.64 -9.05
CA ALA A 224 17.29 3.50 -9.11
C ALA A 224 18.06 2.18 -9.32
N GLY A 225 17.75 1.18 -8.51
CA GLY A 225 18.50 -0.09 -8.45
C GLY A 225 19.90 0.05 -7.88
N GLY A 226 20.22 1.17 -7.19
CA GLY A 226 21.56 1.46 -6.69
C GLY A 226 22.56 1.88 -7.77
N ILE A 227 22.08 2.20 -8.97
CA ILE A 227 22.92 2.56 -10.11
C ILE A 227 22.87 4.07 -10.36
N TYR A 228 24.05 4.69 -10.39
CA TYR A 228 24.25 6.11 -10.65
C TYR A 228 24.98 6.31 -11.98
N ASP A 229 24.59 7.34 -12.73
CA ASP A 229 25.20 7.67 -14.02
C ASP A 229 25.91 9.05 -13.94
N PRO A 230 27.24 9.12 -14.18
CA PRO A 230 27.96 10.40 -14.20
C PRO A 230 27.47 11.35 -15.30
N ASN A 231 26.81 10.81 -16.34
CA ASN A 231 26.21 11.58 -17.44
C ASN A 231 24.70 11.80 -17.24
N ALA A 232 24.20 11.57 -16.02
CA ALA A 232 22.82 11.89 -15.66
C ALA A 232 22.50 13.37 -15.91
N TRP A 233 21.23 13.63 -16.22
CA TRP A 233 20.70 14.94 -16.60
C TRP A 233 19.46 15.26 -15.80
N ASP A 234 19.24 16.54 -15.53
CA ASP A 234 18.10 17.04 -14.78
C ASP A 234 16.99 17.48 -15.74
N ALA A 235 15.77 17.03 -15.50
CA ALA A 235 14.61 17.47 -16.26
C ALA A 235 14.20 18.88 -15.84
N THR A 236 13.75 19.66 -16.82
CA THR A 236 13.08 20.94 -16.62
C THR A 236 11.64 20.89 -17.10
N LEU A 237 10.80 21.73 -16.51
CA LEU A 237 9.40 21.90 -16.89
C LEU A 237 9.02 23.37 -16.82
N GLU A 238 8.61 23.92 -17.95
CA GLU A 238 8.10 25.29 -18.06
C GLU A 238 6.61 25.23 -18.40
N VAL A 239 5.75 25.78 -17.52
CA VAL A 239 4.30 25.85 -17.73
C VAL A 239 3.93 27.33 -17.87
N GLY A 240 3.87 27.82 -19.11
CA GLY A 240 3.49 29.19 -19.42
C GLY A 240 2.03 29.33 -19.88
N GLU A 241 1.62 30.56 -20.19
CA GLU A 241 0.25 30.85 -20.64
C GLU A 241 -0.06 30.30 -22.04
N LYS A 242 0.91 30.33 -22.95
CA LYS A 242 0.75 29.92 -24.36
C LYS A 242 1.30 28.54 -24.67
N GLU A 243 2.29 28.10 -23.89
CA GLU A 243 3.08 26.92 -24.19
C GLU A 243 3.55 26.24 -22.90
N ILE A 244 3.67 24.93 -22.99
CA ILE A 244 4.26 24.06 -21.97
C ILE A 244 5.45 23.35 -22.62
N VAL A 245 6.62 23.41 -21.99
CA VAL A 245 7.86 22.83 -22.53
C VAL A 245 8.51 21.94 -21.49
N GLY A 246 8.80 20.69 -21.82
CA GLY A 246 9.43 19.76 -20.88
C GLY A 246 9.85 18.44 -21.50
N TYR A 247 10.36 17.54 -20.66
CA TYR A 247 10.82 16.22 -21.07
C TYR A 247 9.71 15.18 -20.94
N PRO A 248 9.33 14.49 -22.02
CA PRO A 248 8.26 13.51 -21.94
C PRO A 248 8.72 12.23 -21.25
N ILE A 249 7.79 11.62 -20.52
CA ILE A 249 7.93 10.27 -19.99
C ILE A 249 7.25 9.33 -20.97
N SER A 250 7.98 8.36 -21.53
CA SER A 250 7.38 7.29 -22.32
C SER A 250 6.35 6.53 -21.49
N PRO A 251 5.18 6.16 -22.03
CA PRO A 251 4.26 5.26 -21.34
C PRO A 251 4.87 3.88 -21.05
N LEU A 252 6.02 3.56 -21.64
CA LEU A 252 6.84 2.38 -21.33
C LEU A 252 7.62 2.51 -20.02
N GLY A 253 7.66 3.67 -19.37
CA GLY A 253 8.21 3.83 -18.02
C GLY A 253 9.63 4.38 -17.96
N TYR A 254 10.06 5.18 -18.94
CA TYR A 254 11.35 5.86 -18.97
C TYR A 254 11.21 7.31 -19.47
N ALA A 255 12.06 8.21 -18.99
CA ALA A 255 12.14 9.58 -19.47
C ALA A 255 12.87 9.64 -20.82
N ILE A 256 12.38 10.49 -21.72
CA ILE A 256 12.99 10.73 -23.03
C ILE A 256 13.78 12.05 -22.95
N ARG A 257 15.08 11.99 -23.23
CA ARG A 257 16.00 13.15 -23.20
C ARG A 257 15.85 14.05 -24.45
N ARG A 258 14.62 14.45 -24.77
CA ARG A 258 14.30 15.39 -25.84
C ARG A 258 13.11 16.24 -25.41
N ARG A 259 13.31 17.55 -25.29
CA ARG A 259 12.22 18.47 -24.94
C ARG A 259 11.16 18.47 -26.04
N ILE A 260 9.91 18.59 -25.62
CA ILE A 260 8.77 18.80 -26.51
C ILE A 260 8.02 20.06 -26.10
N HIS A 261 7.26 20.58 -27.05
CA HIS A 261 6.50 21.82 -26.94
C HIS A 261 5.02 21.52 -27.10
N LEU A 262 4.20 21.88 -26.12
CA LEU A 262 2.75 21.67 -26.14
C LEU A 262 2.05 23.03 -26.07
N SER A 263 1.27 23.39 -27.09
CA SER A 263 0.46 24.61 -27.05
C SER A 263 -0.68 24.46 -26.04
N THR A 264 -0.88 25.45 -25.15
CA THR A 264 -1.99 25.47 -24.16
C THR A 264 -3.37 25.60 -24.82
N SER A 265 -3.40 26.07 -26.08
CA SER A 265 -4.61 26.10 -26.91
C SER A 265 -5.06 24.70 -27.34
N GLU A 266 -4.13 23.76 -27.48
CA GLU A 266 -4.40 22.40 -27.96
C GLU A 266 -4.36 21.37 -26.83
N TRP A 267 -3.62 21.64 -25.76
CA TRP A 267 -3.40 20.74 -24.64
C TRP A 267 -3.97 21.31 -23.35
N ARG A 268 -4.48 20.43 -22.48
CA ARG A 268 -4.93 20.77 -21.13
C ARG A 268 -4.28 19.84 -20.12
N GLN A 269 -3.87 20.37 -18.96
CA GLN A 269 -3.42 19.53 -17.84
C GLN A 269 -4.59 18.69 -17.32
N VAL A 270 -4.35 17.42 -17.05
CA VAL A 270 -5.35 16.46 -16.54
C VAL A 270 -4.91 15.71 -15.29
N LEU A 271 -3.61 15.81 -14.92
CA LEU A 271 -3.07 15.28 -13.68
C LEU A 271 -1.79 16.04 -13.29
N ALA A 272 -1.64 16.36 -12.01
CA ALA A 272 -0.44 16.95 -11.43
C ALA A 272 -0.21 16.43 -9.99
N PRO A 273 1.01 16.62 -9.43
CA PRO A 273 1.28 16.25 -8.04
C PRO A 273 0.27 16.90 -7.07
N GLY A 274 -0.24 16.13 -6.11
CA GLY A 274 -1.26 16.59 -5.16
C GLY A 274 -2.71 16.43 -5.63
N ASP A 275 -2.95 16.11 -6.90
CA ASP A 275 -4.30 15.85 -7.37
C ASP A 275 -4.93 14.62 -6.69
N PRO A 276 -6.27 14.60 -6.48
CA PRO A 276 -6.92 13.49 -5.82
C PRO A 276 -6.98 12.25 -6.73
N VAL A 277 -6.57 11.11 -6.18
CA VAL A 277 -6.45 9.83 -6.89
C VAL A 277 -6.91 8.67 -6.01
N LEU A 278 -7.12 7.50 -6.62
CA LEU A 278 -7.27 6.24 -5.91
C LEU A 278 -5.97 5.44 -6.02
N ALA A 279 -5.26 5.28 -4.91
CA ALA A 279 -4.09 4.42 -4.84
C ALA A 279 -4.52 2.95 -4.86
N ILE A 280 -3.97 2.19 -5.79
CA ILE A 280 -4.16 0.76 -5.96
C ILE A 280 -3.20 0.01 -5.04
N HIS A 281 -3.76 -0.91 -4.26
CA HIS A 281 -3.03 -1.93 -3.52
C HIS A 281 -3.41 -3.32 -3.99
N ILE A 282 -2.45 -4.24 -3.95
CA ILE A 282 -2.58 -5.60 -4.50
C ILE A 282 -2.36 -6.59 -3.36
N PRO A 283 -3.44 -7.20 -2.82
CA PRO A 283 -3.33 -8.30 -1.86
C PRO A 283 -2.48 -9.46 -2.38
N GLY A 284 -1.70 -10.09 -1.51
CA GLY A 284 -0.81 -11.22 -1.83
C GLY A 284 -1.50 -12.60 -1.83
N ASP A 285 -2.83 -12.64 -1.86
CA ASP A 285 -3.64 -13.84 -1.60
C ASP A 285 -3.97 -14.67 -2.85
N SER A 286 -3.76 -14.11 -4.04
CA SER A 286 -4.19 -14.72 -5.31
C SER A 286 -3.40 -14.16 -6.49
N PRO A 287 -3.39 -14.82 -7.67
CA PRO A 287 -2.77 -14.26 -8.86
C PRO A 287 -3.36 -12.88 -9.24
N LEU A 288 -2.54 -11.99 -9.83
CA LEU A 288 -2.99 -10.70 -10.38
C LEU A 288 -3.79 -10.89 -11.68
N SER A 289 -4.90 -11.63 -11.61
CA SER A 289 -5.71 -11.96 -12.79
C SER A 289 -6.11 -10.71 -13.56
N PHE A 290 -5.73 -10.67 -14.85
CA PHE A 290 -6.01 -9.54 -15.72
C PHE A 290 -7.50 -9.18 -15.76
N GLU A 291 -8.38 -10.18 -15.90
CA GLU A 291 -9.83 -9.94 -15.97
C GLU A 291 -10.39 -9.38 -14.67
N LEU A 292 -9.94 -9.91 -13.53
CA LEU A 292 -10.39 -9.44 -12.23
C LEU A 292 -9.86 -8.04 -11.91
N CYS A 293 -8.67 -7.67 -12.38
CA CYS A 293 -8.16 -6.30 -12.27
C CYS A 293 -9.07 -5.31 -13.03
N GLY A 294 -9.43 -5.62 -14.28
CA GLY A 294 -10.37 -4.81 -15.05
C GLY A 294 -11.74 -4.68 -14.38
N HIS A 295 -12.26 -5.78 -13.82
CA HIS A 295 -13.50 -5.75 -13.04
C HIS A 295 -13.39 -4.85 -11.80
N SER A 296 -12.27 -4.94 -11.08
CA SER A 296 -12.01 -4.14 -9.87
C SER A 296 -12.00 -2.64 -10.17
N LEU A 297 -11.34 -2.23 -11.26
CA LEU A 297 -11.27 -0.83 -11.70
C LEU A 297 -12.65 -0.30 -12.09
N ARG A 298 -13.44 -1.07 -12.84
CA ARG A 298 -14.83 -0.71 -13.19
C ARG A 298 -15.73 -0.61 -11.95
N GLN A 299 -15.58 -1.53 -11.01
CA GLN A 299 -16.31 -1.48 -9.74
C GLN A 299 -15.95 -0.22 -8.95
N ALA A 300 -14.67 0.17 -8.93
CA ALA A 300 -14.22 1.40 -8.27
C ALA A 300 -14.82 2.68 -8.89
N LEU A 301 -14.96 2.74 -10.24
CA LEU A 301 -15.62 3.86 -10.93
C LEU A 301 -17.08 4.05 -10.50
N GLN A 302 -17.76 3.00 -10.05
CA GLN A 302 -19.15 3.08 -9.57
C GLN A 302 -19.20 3.29 -8.05
N PHE A 303 -18.34 2.59 -7.31
CA PHE A 303 -18.33 2.55 -5.86
C PHE A 303 -18.00 3.91 -5.24
N PHE A 304 -16.89 4.53 -5.66
CA PHE A 304 -16.42 5.75 -5.01
C PHE A 304 -17.36 6.94 -5.22
N PRO A 305 -17.87 7.24 -6.44
CA PRO A 305 -18.84 8.32 -6.61
C PRO A 305 -20.14 8.12 -5.83
N LYS A 306 -20.56 6.86 -5.64
CA LYS A 306 -21.79 6.52 -4.91
C LYS A 306 -21.64 6.69 -3.39
N HIS A 307 -20.55 6.19 -2.81
CA HIS A 307 -20.38 6.13 -1.35
C HIS A 307 -19.52 7.26 -0.78
N PHE A 308 -18.72 7.92 -1.64
CA PHE A 308 -17.81 9.02 -1.30
C PHE A 308 -17.92 10.17 -2.32
N PRO A 309 -19.11 10.75 -2.53
CA PRO A 309 -19.28 11.89 -3.45
C PRO A 309 -18.44 13.12 -3.03
N ASP A 310 -18.11 13.23 -1.75
CA ASP A 310 -17.21 14.23 -1.16
C ASP A 310 -15.72 14.03 -1.51
N ARG A 311 -15.36 12.91 -2.15
CA ARG A 311 -13.98 12.53 -2.47
C ARG A 311 -13.82 12.21 -3.96
N PRO A 312 -13.97 13.21 -4.86
CA PRO A 312 -13.73 12.99 -6.28
C PRO A 312 -12.28 12.62 -6.53
N PHE A 313 -12.04 11.85 -7.59
CA PHE A 313 -10.69 11.48 -8.03
C PHE A 313 -10.55 11.62 -9.55
N LEU A 314 -9.32 11.80 -10.01
CA LEU A 314 -8.98 11.95 -11.43
C LEU A 314 -8.40 10.66 -12.04
N ALA A 315 -7.63 9.91 -11.25
CA ALA A 315 -6.89 8.75 -11.73
C ALA A 315 -6.81 7.64 -10.68
N PHE A 316 -6.55 6.43 -11.15
CA PHE A 316 -5.95 5.39 -10.35
C PHE A 316 -4.42 5.53 -10.39
N THR A 317 -3.73 5.24 -9.29
CA THR A 317 -2.27 5.28 -9.21
C THR A 317 -1.72 4.07 -8.49
N CYS A 318 -0.49 3.66 -8.80
CA CYS A 318 0.21 2.62 -8.06
C CYS A 318 1.72 2.87 -8.11
N HIS A 319 2.40 2.72 -6.97
CA HIS A 319 3.86 2.65 -6.90
C HIS A 319 4.21 1.25 -6.39
N SER A 320 4.96 0.49 -7.18
CA SER A 320 5.29 -0.90 -6.83
C SER A 320 6.48 -1.43 -7.61
N TRP A 321 7.16 -2.41 -7.03
CA TRP A 321 8.17 -3.21 -7.71
C TRP A 321 7.58 -3.98 -8.91
N ILE A 322 6.28 -4.29 -8.90
CA ILE A 322 5.63 -4.97 -10.03
C ILE A 322 5.55 -4.11 -11.29
N LEU A 323 5.85 -2.81 -11.19
CA LEU A 323 5.77 -1.85 -12.29
C LEU A 323 7.13 -1.54 -12.90
N ASP A 324 8.18 -2.28 -12.52
CA ASP A 324 9.46 -2.23 -13.21
C ASP A 324 9.25 -2.62 -14.68
N HIS A 325 9.51 -1.67 -15.59
CA HIS A 325 9.28 -1.85 -17.02
C HIS A 325 10.15 -2.97 -17.61
N GLN A 326 11.27 -3.33 -16.96
CA GLN A 326 12.15 -4.42 -17.41
C GLN A 326 11.40 -5.76 -17.45
N PHE A 327 10.31 -5.90 -16.68
CA PHE A 327 9.56 -7.15 -16.61
C PHE A 327 8.91 -7.54 -17.94
N GLU A 328 8.62 -6.58 -18.82
CA GLU A 328 8.15 -6.88 -20.17
C GLU A 328 9.20 -7.64 -21.00
N HIS A 329 10.49 -7.46 -20.71
CA HIS A 329 11.60 -8.19 -21.35
C HIS A 329 11.99 -9.47 -20.60
N LEU A 330 11.77 -9.54 -19.28
CA LEU A 330 12.16 -10.67 -18.44
C LEU A 330 11.10 -11.77 -18.35
N LEU A 331 9.83 -11.44 -18.54
CA LEU A 331 8.69 -12.34 -18.37
C LEU A 331 7.95 -12.56 -19.70
N PRO A 332 7.26 -13.71 -19.88
CA PRO A 332 6.49 -13.96 -21.09
C PRO A 332 5.33 -12.96 -21.24
N PRO A 333 4.87 -12.63 -22.47
CA PRO A 333 3.76 -11.72 -22.71
C PRO A 333 2.44 -12.13 -22.03
N SER A 334 2.27 -13.43 -21.73
CA SER A 334 1.11 -13.98 -21.00
C SER A 334 1.16 -13.72 -19.49
N SER A 335 2.28 -13.22 -18.95
CA SER A 335 2.43 -12.84 -17.55
C SER A 335 1.38 -11.81 -17.16
N ASN A 336 0.63 -12.08 -16.09
CA ASN A 336 -0.35 -11.16 -15.53
C ASN A 336 0.25 -9.78 -15.19
N ILE A 337 1.50 -9.74 -14.71
CA ILE A 337 2.19 -8.48 -14.40
C ILE A 337 2.41 -7.69 -15.69
N VAL A 338 2.94 -8.33 -16.73
CA VAL A 338 3.20 -7.68 -18.03
C VAL A 338 1.89 -7.19 -18.66
N ARG A 339 0.83 -8.00 -18.62
CA ARG A 339 -0.49 -7.61 -19.12
C ARG A 339 -1.04 -6.40 -18.35
N PHE A 340 -0.91 -6.37 -17.03
CA PHE A 340 -1.32 -5.22 -16.21
C PHE A 340 -0.53 -3.95 -16.56
N GLN A 341 0.80 -4.06 -16.69
CA GLN A 341 1.69 -2.94 -17.04
C GLN A 341 1.32 -2.28 -18.38
N LYS A 342 0.82 -3.04 -19.36
CA LYS A 342 0.43 -2.53 -20.69
C LYS A 342 -0.86 -1.71 -20.69
N GLU A 343 -1.69 -1.80 -19.64
CA GLU A 343 -2.95 -1.07 -19.52
C GLU A 343 -2.83 0.30 -18.86
N VAL A 344 -1.66 0.61 -18.30
CA VAL A 344 -1.43 1.82 -17.50
C VAL A 344 -0.31 2.68 -18.10
N TYR A 345 -0.28 3.96 -17.74
CA TYR A 345 0.83 4.84 -18.10
C TYR A 345 1.94 4.64 -17.09
N LEU A 346 3.05 3.98 -17.48
CA LEU A 346 4.19 3.77 -16.59
C LEU A 346 5.08 5.01 -16.52
N TYR A 347 5.72 5.19 -15.36
CA TYR A 347 6.78 6.17 -15.17
C TYR A 347 7.82 5.65 -14.17
N PRO A 348 9.09 6.06 -14.29
CA PRO A 348 10.14 5.58 -13.40
C PRO A 348 10.01 6.21 -12.01
N ILE A 349 10.30 5.43 -10.97
CA ILE A 349 10.42 5.92 -9.59
C ILE A 349 11.68 5.31 -8.95
N PRO A 350 12.17 5.86 -7.82
CA PRO A 350 13.20 5.19 -7.04
C PRO A 350 12.75 3.79 -6.59
N GLY A 351 13.71 2.89 -6.38
CA GLY A 351 13.46 1.54 -5.88
C GLY A 351 14.69 0.67 -6.06
N GLY A 352 14.65 -0.53 -5.49
CA GLY A 352 15.78 -1.46 -5.50
C GLY A 352 15.35 -2.91 -5.36
N ASN A 353 16.35 -3.79 -5.24
CA ASN A 353 16.16 -5.24 -5.21
C ASN A 353 15.35 -5.72 -3.99
N GLU A 354 15.35 -4.98 -2.88
CA GLU A 354 14.83 -5.43 -1.58
C GLU A 354 13.36 -5.87 -1.67
N SER A 355 12.54 -5.12 -2.42
CA SER A 355 11.12 -5.43 -2.58
C SER A 355 10.91 -6.73 -3.35
N VAL A 356 11.67 -6.94 -4.42
CA VAL A 356 11.62 -8.18 -5.23
C VAL A 356 12.15 -9.37 -4.43
N MET A 357 13.28 -9.20 -3.73
CA MET A 357 13.89 -10.24 -2.89
C MET A 357 12.92 -10.72 -1.81
N ARG A 358 12.22 -9.79 -1.16
CA ARG A 358 11.19 -10.12 -0.17
C ARG A 358 9.96 -10.80 -0.80
N ALA A 359 9.43 -10.24 -1.89
CA ALA A 359 8.15 -10.68 -2.46
C ALA A 359 8.24 -11.98 -3.28
N VAL A 360 9.33 -12.19 -4.03
CA VAL A 360 9.48 -13.31 -4.96
C VAL A 360 10.28 -14.46 -4.37
N PHE A 361 11.29 -14.13 -3.56
CA PHE A 361 12.24 -15.11 -3.01
C PHE A 361 12.11 -15.30 -1.50
N GLY A 362 11.12 -14.68 -0.86
CA GLY A 362 10.84 -14.86 0.57
C GLY A 362 11.80 -14.15 1.52
N GLY A 363 12.67 -13.27 1.01
CA GLY A 363 13.61 -12.47 1.81
C GLY A 363 14.98 -13.10 2.01
N VAL A 364 15.39 -14.07 1.18
CA VAL A 364 16.76 -14.56 1.16
C VAL A 364 17.75 -13.42 0.89
N LYS A 365 18.95 -13.50 1.48
CA LYS A 365 19.98 -12.47 1.32
C LYS A 365 20.84 -12.69 0.08
N ASP A 366 21.19 -13.95 -0.21
CA ASP A 366 21.96 -14.32 -1.39
C ASP A 366 21.03 -14.93 -2.45
N ILE A 367 21.21 -14.50 -3.70
CA ILE A 367 20.48 -15.01 -4.86
C ILE A 367 20.81 -16.48 -5.15
N LYS A 368 21.97 -16.97 -4.71
CA LYS A 368 22.33 -18.38 -4.80
C LYS A 368 21.32 -19.27 -4.06
N ASP A 369 20.87 -18.83 -2.90
CA ASP A 369 19.92 -19.55 -2.04
C ASP A 369 18.45 -19.35 -2.45
N ALA A 370 18.20 -18.53 -3.48
CA ALA A 370 16.86 -18.18 -3.88
C ALA A 370 16.08 -19.37 -4.48
N PRO A 371 14.79 -19.54 -4.13
CA PRO A 371 13.96 -20.58 -4.73
C PRO A 371 13.80 -20.34 -6.23
N ARG A 372 13.84 -21.42 -7.03
CA ARG A 372 13.73 -21.41 -8.51
C ARG A 372 12.54 -22.23 -9.02
N ARG A 373 11.48 -22.31 -8.21
CA ARG A 373 10.30 -23.18 -8.46
C ARG A 373 9.40 -22.64 -9.57
N THR A 374 9.22 -21.32 -9.62
CA THR A 374 8.38 -20.68 -10.64
C THR A 374 9.19 -20.11 -11.82
N SER A 375 8.53 -19.86 -12.95
CA SER A 375 9.15 -19.20 -14.11
C SER A 375 9.67 -17.81 -13.76
N MET A 376 8.89 -17.04 -12.99
CA MET A 376 9.29 -15.71 -12.49
C MET A 376 10.55 -15.79 -11.63
N GLN A 377 10.60 -16.73 -10.68
CA GLN A 377 11.77 -16.96 -9.84
C GLN A 377 13.02 -17.26 -10.67
N ARG A 378 12.92 -18.14 -11.67
CA ARG A 378 14.05 -18.47 -12.56
C ARG A 378 14.49 -17.28 -13.41
N ALA A 379 13.53 -16.52 -13.96
CA ALA A 379 13.85 -15.34 -14.77
C ALA A 379 14.55 -14.25 -13.94
N PHE A 380 14.05 -13.98 -12.74
CA PHE A 380 14.60 -12.95 -11.87
C PHE A 380 15.95 -13.34 -11.28
N ALA A 381 16.15 -14.63 -10.96
CA ALA A 381 17.45 -15.13 -10.52
C ALA A 381 18.50 -14.95 -11.62
N ARG A 382 18.20 -15.34 -12.86
CA ARG A 382 19.12 -15.16 -13.99
C ARG A 382 19.47 -13.68 -14.21
N HIS A 383 18.49 -12.79 -14.12
CA HIS A 383 18.71 -11.34 -14.28
C HIS A 383 19.71 -10.80 -13.25
N LEU A 384 19.54 -11.16 -11.98
CA LEU A 384 20.46 -10.76 -10.92
C LEU A 384 21.84 -11.41 -11.06
N GLU A 385 21.90 -12.70 -11.43
CA GLU A 385 23.16 -13.43 -11.67
C GLU A 385 23.96 -12.84 -12.84
N SER A 386 23.30 -12.27 -13.86
CA SER A 386 23.94 -11.56 -14.97
C SER A 386 24.34 -10.12 -14.63
N GLY A 387 24.32 -9.72 -13.36
CA GLY A 387 24.64 -8.35 -12.92
C GLY A 387 23.51 -7.33 -13.12
N GLY A 388 22.30 -7.81 -13.44
CA GLY A 388 21.11 -6.97 -13.51
C GLY A 388 20.67 -6.49 -12.14
N HIS A 389 19.84 -5.45 -12.13
CA HIS A 389 19.21 -4.86 -10.95
C HIS A 389 17.73 -4.65 -11.21
N PHE A 390 16.94 -4.59 -10.15
CA PHE A 390 15.54 -4.21 -10.18
C PHE A 390 15.36 -2.77 -9.69
N ARG A 391 14.26 -2.17 -10.12
CA ARG A 391 13.88 -0.80 -9.80
C ARG A 391 12.39 -0.72 -9.47
N GLY A 392 11.98 0.45 -8.99
CA GLY A 392 10.57 0.74 -8.77
C GLY A 392 9.92 1.23 -10.07
N GLY A 393 8.61 1.02 -10.20
CA GLY A 393 7.80 1.70 -11.19
C GLY A 393 6.59 2.38 -10.54
N GLY A 394 6.21 3.51 -11.10
CA GLY A 394 4.94 4.16 -10.85
C GLY A 394 4.01 3.99 -12.05
N CYS A 395 2.71 4.02 -11.82
CA CYS A 395 1.74 4.14 -12.90
C CYS A 395 0.59 5.07 -12.55
N PHE A 396 -0.05 5.61 -13.58
CA PHE A 396 -1.37 6.18 -13.47
C PHE A 396 -2.30 5.65 -14.57
N LEU A 397 -3.60 5.67 -14.29
CA LEU A 397 -4.67 5.40 -15.24
C LEU A 397 -5.78 6.42 -14.99
N LEU A 398 -5.93 7.39 -15.89
CA LEU A 398 -7.00 8.39 -15.81
C LEU A 398 -8.35 7.67 -15.91
N LYS A 399 -9.33 8.07 -15.10
CA LYS A 399 -10.65 7.43 -15.09
C LYS A 399 -11.34 7.50 -16.46
N GLU A 400 -11.09 8.58 -17.21
CA GLU A 400 -11.61 8.80 -18.57
C GLU A 400 -11.01 7.83 -19.61
N ASP A 401 -9.84 7.27 -19.34
CA ASP A 401 -9.12 6.37 -20.23
C ASP A 401 -9.28 4.89 -19.85
N LEU A 402 -10.16 4.56 -18.89
CA LEU A 402 -10.41 3.17 -18.50
C LEU A 402 -11.10 2.40 -19.63
N ASN A 403 -10.28 1.82 -20.51
CA ASN A 403 -10.67 0.87 -21.54
C ASN A 403 -9.78 -0.38 -21.42
N TRP A 404 -10.04 -1.19 -20.40
CA TRP A 404 -9.22 -2.33 -20.02
C TRP A 404 -9.15 -3.38 -21.13
N GLY A 405 -7.93 -3.70 -21.60
CA GLY A 405 -7.65 -4.53 -22.78
C GLY A 405 -7.30 -3.70 -24.01
N GLY A 406 -7.57 -2.39 -23.98
CA GLY A 406 -7.31 -1.48 -25.09
C GLY A 406 -5.88 -0.94 -25.14
N GLN A 407 -5.10 -1.05 -24.04
CA GLN A 407 -3.73 -0.54 -23.96
C GLN A 407 -3.62 0.93 -24.43
N VAL A 408 -4.56 1.77 -23.96
CA VAL A 408 -4.80 3.13 -24.46
C VAL A 408 -3.52 3.96 -24.53
N TYR A 409 -2.69 3.91 -23.49
CA TYR A 409 -1.45 4.67 -23.42
C TYR A 409 -0.34 4.17 -24.34
N ARG A 410 -0.31 2.86 -24.65
CA ARG A 410 0.59 2.31 -25.68
C ARG A 410 0.22 2.86 -27.06
N GLN A 411 -1.07 2.95 -27.36
CA GLN A 411 -1.51 3.55 -28.63
C GLN A 411 -1.16 5.04 -28.73
N PHE A 412 -1.28 5.78 -27.62
CA PHE A 412 -0.85 7.18 -27.58
C PHE A 412 0.65 7.31 -27.77
N GLY A 413 1.46 6.50 -27.08
CA GLY A 413 2.91 6.47 -27.23
C GLY A 413 3.34 6.32 -28.68
N ARG A 414 2.76 5.37 -29.42
CA ARG A 414 3.02 5.20 -30.86
C ARG A 414 2.64 6.43 -31.69
N LYS A 415 1.46 7.00 -31.45
CA LYS A 415 0.96 8.16 -32.21
C LYS A 415 1.80 9.42 -31.99
N GLU A 416 2.36 9.59 -30.80
CA GLU A 416 3.20 10.76 -30.45
C GLU A 416 4.71 10.49 -30.62
N GLY A 417 5.11 9.31 -31.08
CA GLY A 417 6.53 8.97 -31.27
C GLY A 417 7.33 8.89 -29.95
N LEU A 418 6.73 8.30 -28.90
CA LEU A 418 7.29 8.16 -27.55
C LEU A 418 7.72 6.71 -27.22
N GLU A 419 7.87 5.84 -28.21
CA GLU A 419 8.27 4.42 -28.04
C GLU A 419 9.67 4.10 -28.62
N THR A 420 10.49 5.12 -28.90
CA THR A 420 11.85 4.91 -29.44
C THR A 420 12.85 4.53 -28.37
#